data_AF-A0A7C9QVJ4-F1
#
_entry.id   AF-A0A7C9QVJ4-F1
#
_cell.length_a   1.000
_cell.length_b   1.000
_cell.length_c   1.000
_cell.angle_alpha   90.00
_cell.angle_beta   90.00
_cell.angle_gamma   90.00
#
_symmetry.space_group_name_H-M   'P 1'
#
loop_
_entity.id
_entity.type
_entity.pdbx_description
1 polymer ?
#
loop_
_entity_poly.entity_id
_entity_poly.type
_entity_poly.pdbx_seq_one_letter_code
_entity_poly.pdbx_strand_id
1 'polypeptide(L)'
;MPIRLALAGGPPDGPVFEFPDTQPLVVVGRHVSCDVCFPADTQHVARYHLAFERKLGRYRLVLQSDTQVWLNGKEAFEGDEIPARAELRLGAADGPRLLVEVSEDDDVSCPVGFVHHDSAARMAATTERRVRVLLAALTVALLAVSLVLGWLRHSDRQTLSTLMTEARNGTRDQGGEHLAARLREAQRSVYLVMAKDAQGATPFGTAFVVGPGVLVTSAHVAEQFNQMGEGLTLVVRAAGASGEDVEVVDTVSHPHYEPFEEAWRSYGPLAAGAGGANRPIVGAGGYDVALLKVAPADAGRLGPPLPLAADADLVALEPGDPVGYVGFPIESAALGGVNLDDPEAQLQIGHLTALTDFFLVKSDLADRQLLQHSLPVQGGASGSPMLDGRGQVVGVVSGGNLIEINAQGTRVPTGIGVNFAQRADLVRELLAGDAATHTVEREALWQRRLKRYQNEVDVALADWVGSHGRGSVPPALAQVDGRTVENPRYDMPAFVYPFSVPKAGWYLFLATSRNQENIDMMLIEDTAKGPKLVGLDTSPDHYPGVEFAGETGNELQVVIPGPVGTDVRLRIYHLPSGRK
;
A
#
# COMPACT_ATOMS: atom_id res chain seq x y z
N MET A 1 15.02 -20.31 -50.48
CA MET A 1 13.77 -21.04 -50.12
C MET A 1 13.62 -21.02 -48.59
N PRO A 2 12.64 -20.35 -48.00
CA PRO A 2 12.84 -19.73 -46.68
C PRO A 2 12.72 -20.71 -45.51
N ILE A 3 11.59 -21.40 -45.39
CA ILE A 3 11.41 -22.51 -44.44
C ILE A 3 10.24 -23.38 -44.90
N ARG A 4 10.46 -24.69 -44.88
CA ARG A 4 9.50 -25.73 -45.24
C ARG A 4 9.28 -26.63 -44.03
N LEU A 5 8.03 -26.83 -43.66
CA LEU A 5 7.61 -27.67 -42.53
C LEU A 5 6.78 -28.84 -43.05
N ALA A 6 7.12 -30.06 -42.65
CA ALA A 6 6.38 -31.27 -42.99
C ALA A 6 6.07 -32.09 -41.74
N LEU A 7 4.83 -32.57 -41.61
CA LEU A 7 4.46 -33.44 -40.49
C LEU A 7 5.03 -34.85 -40.66
N ALA A 8 5.93 -35.24 -39.76
CA ALA A 8 6.54 -36.57 -39.74
C ALA A 8 5.67 -37.54 -38.94
N GLY A 9 5.18 -38.61 -39.58
CA GLY A 9 4.40 -39.68 -38.94
C GLY A 9 2.95 -39.85 -39.43
N GLY A 10 2.51 -39.05 -40.41
CA GLY A 10 1.29 -39.34 -41.17
C GLY A 10 1.55 -40.32 -42.33
N PRO A 11 0.51 -40.74 -43.10
CA PRO A 11 0.73 -41.36 -44.40
C PRO A 11 1.70 -40.51 -45.23
N PRO A 12 2.45 -41.09 -46.19
CA PRO A 12 3.57 -40.45 -46.90
C PRO A 12 3.29 -39.10 -47.59
N ASP A 13 2.05 -38.59 -47.50
CA ASP A 13 1.54 -37.32 -48.01
C ASP A 13 1.03 -36.39 -46.88
N GLY A 14 1.69 -36.35 -45.72
CA GLY A 14 1.39 -35.35 -44.68
C GLY A 14 1.46 -33.92 -45.24
N PRO A 15 0.66 -32.97 -44.71
CA PRO A 15 0.63 -31.61 -45.26
C PRO A 15 2.01 -30.96 -45.12
N VAL A 16 2.43 -30.33 -46.22
CA VAL A 16 3.66 -29.56 -46.33
C VAL A 16 3.30 -28.10 -46.34
N PHE A 17 3.98 -27.32 -45.50
CA PHE A 17 3.80 -25.88 -45.36
C PHE A 17 5.08 -25.20 -45.82
N GLU A 18 4.97 -24.24 -46.75
CA GLU A 18 6.09 -23.47 -47.26
C GLU A 18 5.83 -21.99 -47.02
N PHE A 19 6.80 -21.30 -46.43
CA PHE A 19 6.66 -19.88 -46.06
C PHE A 19 7.71 -19.04 -46.80
N PRO A 20 7.38 -17.79 -47.20
CA PRO A 20 8.29 -16.86 -47.88
C PRO A 20 9.32 -16.24 -46.89
N ASP A 21 10.49 -15.76 -47.38
CA ASP A 21 11.57 -15.15 -46.57
C ASP A 21 11.16 -13.79 -46.00
N THR A 22 10.09 -13.24 -46.58
CA THR A 22 9.43 -12.00 -46.16
C THR A 22 8.54 -12.19 -44.94
N GLN A 23 8.25 -13.43 -44.52
CA GLN A 23 7.48 -13.71 -43.31
C GLN A 23 8.44 -13.81 -42.11
N PRO A 24 8.45 -12.82 -41.19
CA PRO A 24 9.44 -12.75 -40.11
C PRO A 24 9.17 -13.76 -38.99
N LEU A 25 7.94 -14.27 -38.90
CA LEU A 25 7.49 -15.15 -37.83
C LEU A 25 6.53 -16.20 -38.39
N VAL A 26 6.78 -17.48 -38.09
CA VAL A 26 5.90 -18.61 -38.41
C VAL A 26 5.48 -19.28 -37.11
N VAL A 27 4.19 -19.23 -36.77
CA VAL A 27 3.65 -19.69 -35.49
C VAL A 27 3.01 -21.08 -35.62
N VAL A 28 3.34 -21.96 -34.68
CA VAL A 28 2.85 -23.34 -34.62
C VAL A 28 2.00 -23.53 -33.35
N GLY A 29 0.79 -24.05 -33.49
CA GLY A 29 -0.11 -24.26 -32.35
C GLY A 29 -1.46 -24.85 -32.74
N ARG A 30 -2.41 -24.89 -31.79
CA ARG A 30 -3.80 -25.31 -32.02
C ARG A 30 -4.77 -24.15 -32.28
N HIS A 31 -4.33 -22.91 -32.07
CA HIS A 31 -5.20 -21.77 -32.32
C HIS A 31 -5.37 -21.55 -33.83
N VAL A 32 -6.58 -21.17 -34.26
CA VAL A 32 -6.91 -20.97 -35.68
C VAL A 32 -6.10 -19.86 -36.37
N SER A 33 -5.43 -19.01 -35.59
CA SER A 33 -4.54 -17.97 -36.09
C SER A 33 -3.09 -18.43 -36.27
N CYS A 34 -2.76 -19.69 -35.97
CA CYS A 34 -1.42 -20.23 -36.20
C CYS A 34 -1.22 -20.55 -37.68
N ASP A 35 -0.01 -20.27 -38.19
CA ASP A 35 0.39 -20.57 -39.56
C ASP A 35 0.41 -22.09 -39.82
N VAL A 36 0.86 -22.87 -38.83
CA VAL A 36 0.70 -24.32 -38.79
C VAL A 36 -0.24 -24.68 -37.65
N CYS A 37 -1.50 -24.92 -38.02
CA CYS A 37 -2.58 -25.20 -37.09
C CYS A 37 -2.81 -26.71 -36.93
N PHE A 38 -2.64 -27.22 -35.71
CA PHE A 38 -2.98 -28.59 -35.33
C PHE A 38 -4.45 -28.72 -34.93
N PRO A 39 -5.07 -29.90 -35.15
CA PRO A 39 -6.42 -30.19 -34.66
C PRO A 39 -6.60 -29.89 -33.17
N ALA A 40 -7.79 -29.39 -32.80
CA ALA A 40 -8.07 -28.94 -31.44
C ALA A 40 -7.91 -30.05 -30.37
N ASP A 41 -8.03 -31.31 -30.77
CA ASP A 41 -7.88 -32.51 -29.93
C ASP A 41 -6.42 -32.98 -29.77
N THR A 42 -5.44 -32.36 -30.44
CA THR A 42 -4.01 -32.69 -30.29
C THR A 42 -3.45 -32.15 -28.97
N GLN A 43 -3.71 -32.85 -27.86
CA GLN A 43 -3.43 -32.36 -26.50
C GLN A 43 -1.94 -32.06 -26.21
N HIS A 44 -1.02 -32.67 -26.95
CA HIS A 44 0.43 -32.44 -26.80
C HIS A 44 0.89 -31.07 -27.34
N VAL A 45 0.07 -30.40 -28.15
CA VAL A 45 0.38 -29.09 -28.74
C VAL A 45 -0.39 -28.01 -27.98
N ALA A 46 0.29 -26.95 -27.54
CA ALA A 46 -0.37 -25.83 -26.87
C ALA A 46 -1.20 -24.98 -27.86
N ARG A 47 -2.02 -24.05 -27.33
CA ARG A 47 -2.76 -23.10 -28.16
C ARG A 47 -1.81 -22.31 -29.08
N TYR A 48 -0.71 -21.83 -28.51
CA TYR A 48 0.47 -21.30 -29.19
C TYR A 48 1.66 -22.04 -28.61
N HIS A 49 2.33 -22.88 -29.40
CA HIS A 49 3.30 -23.83 -28.87
C HIS A 49 4.74 -23.35 -29.06
N LEU A 50 5.08 -22.96 -30.30
CA LEU A 50 6.34 -22.32 -30.62
C LEU A 50 6.16 -21.39 -31.82
N ALA A 51 7.16 -20.56 -32.07
CA ALA A 51 7.31 -19.86 -33.34
C ALA A 51 8.73 -19.97 -33.87
N PHE A 52 8.87 -19.86 -35.18
CA PHE A 52 10.14 -19.68 -35.87
C PHE A 52 10.31 -18.20 -36.20
N GLU A 53 11.27 -17.54 -35.57
CA GLU A 53 11.59 -16.14 -35.83
C GLU A 53 12.80 -16.06 -36.76
N ARG A 54 12.65 -15.35 -37.89
CA ARG A 54 13.75 -15.11 -38.83
C ARG A 54 14.53 -13.88 -38.40
N LYS A 55 15.79 -14.06 -37.98
CA LYS A 55 16.73 -12.98 -37.63
C LYS A 55 18.02 -13.14 -38.41
N LEU A 56 18.39 -12.10 -39.17
CA LEU A 56 19.63 -12.05 -39.95
C LEU A 56 19.82 -13.25 -40.89
N GLY A 57 18.73 -13.67 -41.56
CA GLY A 57 18.75 -14.78 -42.52
C GLY A 57 18.71 -16.18 -41.92
N ARG A 58 18.62 -16.30 -40.59
CA ARG A 58 18.53 -17.58 -39.87
C ARG A 58 17.25 -17.67 -39.06
N TYR A 59 16.74 -18.88 -38.85
CA TYR A 59 15.55 -19.13 -38.04
C TYR A 59 15.94 -19.56 -36.63
N ARG A 60 15.28 -18.97 -35.63
CA ARG A 60 15.43 -19.32 -34.21
C ARG A 60 14.09 -19.70 -33.61
N LEU A 61 14.13 -20.57 -32.61
CA LEU A 61 12.95 -20.96 -31.84
C LEU A 61 12.57 -19.87 -30.83
N VAL A 62 11.29 -19.53 -30.82
CA VAL A 62 10.62 -18.77 -29.76
C VAL A 62 9.62 -19.71 -29.10
N LEU A 63 9.85 -20.05 -27.84
CA LEU A 63 9.09 -20.99 -27.04
C LEU A 63 8.12 -20.24 -26.12
N GLN A 64 6.92 -20.80 -25.95
CA GLN A 64 6.00 -20.34 -24.90
C GLN A 64 6.25 -21.17 -23.62
N SER A 65 6.28 -20.50 -22.46
CA SER A 65 7.09 -20.85 -21.28
C SER A 65 6.81 -22.18 -20.59
N ASP A 66 5.81 -22.96 -21.02
CA ASP A 66 5.31 -24.10 -20.25
C ASP A 66 5.26 -25.40 -21.07
N THR A 67 5.72 -25.41 -22.33
CA THR A 67 5.69 -26.60 -23.19
C THR A 67 7.06 -27.02 -23.71
N GLN A 68 7.40 -28.29 -23.49
CA GLN A 68 8.64 -28.90 -23.96
C GLN A 68 8.64 -29.04 -25.49
N VAL A 69 9.77 -28.70 -26.10
CA VAL A 69 10.06 -28.89 -27.52
C VAL A 69 11.39 -29.60 -27.64
N TRP A 70 11.50 -30.57 -28.55
CA TRP A 70 12.74 -31.30 -28.77
C TRP A 70 13.26 -31.04 -30.17
N LEU A 71 14.48 -30.56 -30.30
CA LEU A 71 15.20 -30.33 -31.55
C LEU A 71 16.25 -31.43 -31.76
N ASN A 72 16.07 -32.25 -32.80
CA ASN A 72 16.93 -33.39 -33.12
C ASN A 72 17.17 -34.34 -31.93
N GLY A 73 16.11 -34.61 -31.16
CA GLY A 73 16.14 -35.49 -29.98
C GLY A 73 16.74 -34.87 -28.72
N LYS A 74 17.08 -33.58 -28.71
CA LYS A 74 17.51 -32.83 -27.52
C LYS A 74 16.46 -31.80 -27.15
N GLU A 75 16.30 -31.51 -25.87
CA GLU A 75 15.42 -30.43 -25.43
C GLU A 75 15.89 -29.10 -26.04
N ALA A 76 14.97 -28.40 -26.67
CA ALA A 76 15.18 -27.12 -27.30
C ALA A 76 14.95 -26.00 -26.27
N PHE A 77 15.73 -24.93 -26.38
CA PHE A 77 15.62 -23.75 -25.53
C PHE A 77 15.27 -22.52 -26.36
N GLU A 78 14.77 -21.49 -25.67
CA GLU A 78 14.52 -20.17 -26.25
C GLU A 78 15.76 -19.67 -27.01
N GLY A 79 15.57 -19.31 -28.27
CA GLY A 79 16.62 -18.78 -29.13
C GLY A 79 17.52 -19.82 -29.81
N ASP A 80 17.29 -21.12 -29.62
CA ASP A 80 18.02 -22.16 -30.34
C ASP A 80 17.85 -21.98 -31.86
N GLU A 81 18.98 -22.00 -32.59
CA GLU A 81 19.01 -21.85 -34.04
C GLU A 81 18.62 -23.16 -34.73
N ILE A 82 17.78 -23.06 -35.77
CA ILE A 82 17.34 -24.21 -36.56
C ILE A 82 18.38 -24.50 -37.66
N PRO A 83 18.97 -25.70 -37.71
CA PRO A 83 19.86 -26.09 -38.80
C PRO A 83 19.07 -26.27 -40.12
N ALA A 84 19.78 -26.30 -41.25
CA ALA A 84 19.20 -26.47 -42.58
C ALA A 84 18.20 -27.63 -42.69
N ARG A 85 18.39 -28.70 -41.91
CA ARG A 85 17.41 -29.78 -41.70
C ARG A 85 17.32 -30.15 -40.23
N ALA A 86 16.11 -30.16 -39.68
CA ALA A 86 15.86 -30.52 -38.30
C ALA A 86 14.56 -31.31 -38.10
N GLU A 87 14.54 -32.24 -37.16
CA GLU A 87 13.31 -32.82 -36.62
C GLU A 87 12.96 -32.10 -35.31
N LEU A 88 11.76 -31.53 -35.24
CA LEU A 88 11.17 -31.01 -34.02
C LEU A 88 10.11 -31.98 -33.49
N ARG A 89 10.05 -32.18 -32.18
CA ARG A 89 8.95 -32.86 -31.50
C ARG A 89 8.25 -31.91 -30.54
N LEU A 90 6.92 -31.87 -30.62
CA LEU A 90 6.10 -30.93 -29.87
C LEU A 90 5.47 -31.61 -28.64
N GLY A 91 5.77 -31.12 -27.43
CA GLY A 91 5.25 -31.65 -26.18
C GLY A 91 5.98 -32.89 -25.67
N ALA A 92 5.22 -33.87 -25.18
CA ALA A 92 5.74 -35.09 -24.57
C ALA A 92 6.44 -36.02 -25.58
N ALA A 93 7.05 -37.11 -25.10
CA ALA A 93 7.87 -38.02 -25.90
C ALA A 93 7.13 -38.66 -27.09
N ASP A 94 5.80 -38.74 -27.05
CA ASP A 94 4.88 -39.25 -28.07
C ASP A 94 4.21 -38.16 -28.92
N GLY A 95 4.59 -36.89 -28.73
CA GLY A 95 3.99 -35.76 -29.44
C GLY A 95 4.32 -35.71 -30.94
N PRO A 96 3.60 -34.85 -31.70
CA PRO A 96 3.78 -34.71 -33.13
C PRO A 96 5.20 -34.33 -33.52
N ARG A 97 5.66 -34.83 -34.67
CA ARG A 97 6.97 -34.51 -35.23
C ARG A 97 6.83 -33.60 -36.45
N LEU A 98 7.68 -32.59 -36.53
CA LEU A 98 7.79 -31.66 -37.64
C LEU A 98 9.20 -31.75 -38.21
N LEU A 99 9.30 -32.13 -39.48
CA LEU A 99 10.54 -32.00 -40.24
C LEU A 99 10.60 -30.57 -40.77
N VAL A 100 11.68 -29.87 -40.42
CA VAL A 100 11.97 -28.50 -40.82
C VAL A 100 13.12 -28.51 -41.81
N GLU A 101 12.91 -27.91 -42.98
CA GLU A 101 13.96 -27.66 -43.96
C GLU A 101 14.06 -26.15 -44.20
N VAL A 102 15.26 -25.60 -44.10
CA VAL A 102 15.56 -24.19 -44.39
C VAL A 102 16.52 -24.19 -45.57
N SER A 103 16.21 -23.48 -46.66
CA SER A 103 17.18 -23.30 -47.75
C SER A 103 18.04 -22.10 -47.43
N GLU A 104 19.34 -22.33 -47.36
CA GLU A 104 20.32 -21.27 -47.35
C GLU A 104 20.41 -20.69 -48.77
N ASP A 105 20.42 -19.36 -48.90
CA ASP A 105 20.81 -18.69 -50.15
C ASP A 105 22.35 -18.78 -50.23
N ASP A 106 22.84 -19.89 -50.77
CA ASP A 106 24.26 -20.15 -50.99
C ASP A 106 24.77 -19.34 -52.20
N ASP A 107 25.28 -18.14 -51.94
CA ASP A 107 26.28 -17.51 -52.84
C ASP A 107 27.35 -16.68 -52.10
N VAL A 108 27.42 -16.79 -50.77
CA VAL A 108 28.45 -16.11 -49.98
C VAL A 108 29.15 -17.11 -49.07
N SER A 109 30.42 -17.37 -49.38
CA SER A 109 31.28 -18.26 -48.59
C SER A 109 31.37 -17.77 -47.14
N CYS A 110 30.96 -18.60 -46.18
CA CYS A 110 31.08 -18.32 -44.75
C CYS A 110 32.56 -18.11 -44.35
N PRO A 111 32.90 -17.09 -43.54
CA PRO A 111 34.22 -16.99 -42.94
C PRO A 111 34.49 -18.21 -42.05
N VAL A 112 35.58 -18.92 -42.32
CA VAL A 112 36.04 -20.03 -41.48
C VAL A 112 36.31 -19.51 -40.07
N GLY A 113 35.49 -19.92 -39.09
CA GLY A 113 35.77 -19.68 -37.67
C GLY A 113 34.65 -19.08 -36.80
N PHE A 114 33.38 -19.14 -37.19
CA PHE A 114 32.30 -18.81 -36.24
C PHE A 114 32.09 -19.96 -35.24
N VAL A 115 32.52 -19.74 -34.00
CA VAL A 115 32.22 -20.60 -32.86
C VAL A 115 30.74 -20.43 -32.52
N HIS A 116 29.95 -21.51 -32.54
CA HIS A 116 28.59 -21.50 -32.03
C HIS A 116 28.61 -21.05 -30.56
N HIS A 117 28.00 -19.91 -30.27
CA HIS A 117 27.69 -19.54 -28.88
C HIS A 117 26.57 -20.47 -28.41
N ASP A 118 26.92 -21.50 -27.65
CA ASP A 118 25.96 -22.27 -26.85
C ASP A 118 25.16 -21.29 -25.98
N SER A 119 23.84 -21.45 -25.94
CA SER A 119 22.98 -20.69 -25.05
C SER A 119 23.46 -20.87 -23.60
N ALA A 120 23.39 -19.81 -22.78
CA ALA A 120 23.86 -19.81 -21.39
C ALA A 120 23.26 -20.95 -20.53
N ALA A 121 22.12 -21.53 -20.95
CA ALA A 121 21.51 -22.72 -20.37
C ALA A 121 22.29 -24.02 -20.64
N ARG A 122 22.96 -24.17 -21.79
CA ARG A 122 23.76 -25.37 -22.13
C ARG A 122 25.14 -25.37 -21.49
N MET A 123 25.71 -24.19 -21.22
CA MET A 123 26.98 -24.05 -20.48
C MET A 123 26.89 -24.55 -19.03
N ALA A 124 25.69 -24.65 -18.44
CA ALA A 124 25.49 -25.14 -17.08
C ALA A 124 25.54 -26.68 -16.94
N ALA A 125 25.43 -27.44 -18.05
CA ALA A 125 25.20 -28.90 -17.99
C ALA A 125 26.46 -29.78 -18.13
N THR A 126 27.62 -29.23 -18.50
CA THR A 126 28.75 -30.03 -19.00
C THR A 126 30.05 -29.93 -18.19
N THR A 127 30.08 -29.25 -17.04
CA THR A 127 31.30 -29.11 -16.21
C THR A 127 31.20 -29.88 -14.88
N GLU A 128 30.79 -31.14 -14.94
CA GLU A 128 30.11 -31.74 -13.80
C GLU A 128 30.77 -32.98 -13.17
N ARG A 129 31.96 -33.46 -13.56
CA ARG A 129 32.50 -34.71 -12.94
C ARG A 129 33.80 -34.60 -12.16
N ARG A 130 34.68 -33.65 -12.48
CA ARG A 130 35.95 -33.46 -11.75
C ARG A 130 35.90 -32.29 -10.75
N VAL A 131 35.07 -31.29 -11.02
CA VAL A 131 34.77 -30.19 -10.08
C VAL A 131 33.84 -30.68 -8.96
N ARG A 132 32.88 -31.58 -9.26
CA ARG A 132 31.97 -32.20 -8.28
C ARG A 132 32.65 -32.94 -7.13
N VAL A 133 33.79 -33.59 -7.33
CA VAL A 133 34.44 -34.35 -6.24
C VAL A 133 35.16 -33.41 -5.26
N LEU A 134 35.79 -32.35 -5.77
CA LEU A 134 36.43 -31.33 -4.93
C LEU A 134 35.42 -30.40 -4.25
N LEU A 135 34.35 -30.02 -4.97
CA LEU A 135 33.24 -29.27 -4.36
C LEU A 135 32.46 -30.13 -3.38
N ALA A 136 32.11 -31.38 -3.68
CA ALA A 136 31.37 -32.24 -2.72
C ALA A 136 32.13 -32.43 -1.40
N ALA A 137 33.46 -32.59 -1.43
CA ALA A 137 34.25 -32.68 -0.20
C ALA A 137 34.19 -31.38 0.61
N LEU A 138 34.31 -30.22 -0.06
CA LEU A 138 34.23 -28.91 0.59
C LEU A 138 32.81 -28.58 1.08
N THR A 139 31.78 -28.95 0.31
CA THR A 139 30.37 -28.76 0.64
C THR A 139 29.95 -29.70 1.76
N VAL A 140 30.46 -30.94 1.84
CA VAL A 140 30.21 -31.83 2.98
C VAL A 140 30.88 -31.31 4.24
N ALA A 141 32.10 -30.78 4.15
CA ALA A 141 32.77 -30.17 5.31
C ALA A 141 32.04 -28.90 5.79
N LEU A 142 31.65 -28.01 4.86
CA LEU A 142 30.87 -26.82 5.18
C LEU A 142 29.47 -27.17 5.67
N LEU A 143 28.79 -28.14 5.07
CA LEU A 143 27.49 -28.63 5.55
C LEU A 143 27.62 -29.28 6.92
N ALA A 144 28.69 -30.02 7.21
CA ALA A 144 28.91 -30.60 8.54
C ALA A 144 29.16 -29.51 9.58
N VAL A 145 29.97 -28.49 9.27
CA VAL A 145 30.19 -27.35 10.17
C VAL A 145 28.91 -26.50 10.32
N SER A 146 28.17 -26.27 9.24
CA SER A 146 26.89 -25.57 9.24
C SER A 146 25.77 -26.39 9.89
N LEU A 147 25.82 -27.73 9.84
CA LEU A 147 24.92 -28.63 10.55
C LEU A 147 25.28 -28.71 12.02
N VAL A 148 26.56 -28.66 12.41
CA VAL A 148 26.97 -28.63 13.82
C VAL A 148 26.69 -27.26 14.43
N LEU A 149 27.04 -26.16 13.76
CA LEU A 149 26.68 -24.80 14.21
C LEU A 149 25.18 -24.55 14.12
N GLY A 150 24.53 -25.13 13.11
CA GLY A 150 23.08 -25.13 12.94
C GLY A 150 22.38 -25.95 14.01
N TRP A 151 22.89 -27.13 14.35
CA TRP A 151 22.38 -28.00 15.43
C TRP A 151 22.64 -27.40 16.81
N LEU A 152 23.79 -26.76 17.03
CA LEU A 152 24.04 -26.01 18.27
C LEU A 152 23.07 -24.83 18.38
N ARG A 153 22.95 -23.98 17.35
CA ARG A 153 21.97 -22.87 17.32
C ARG A 153 20.51 -23.34 17.34
N HIS A 154 20.20 -24.47 16.75
CA HIS A 154 18.86 -25.04 16.70
C HIS A 154 18.51 -25.77 18.00
N SER A 155 19.46 -26.42 18.66
CA SER A 155 19.26 -27.02 19.98
C SER A 155 19.10 -25.94 21.05
N ASP A 156 19.87 -24.86 20.98
CA ASP A 156 19.69 -23.69 21.86
C ASP A 156 18.34 -23.01 21.60
N ARG A 157 17.97 -22.84 20.32
CA ARG A 157 16.68 -22.22 19.94
C ARG A 157 15.48 -23.11 20.20
N GLN A 158 15.56 -24.43 20.01
CA GLN A 158 14.46 -25.35 20.29
C GLN A 158 14.30 -25.57 21.79
N THR A 159 15.38 -25.61 22.57
CA THR A 159 15.25 -25.71 24.03
C THR A 159 14.65 -24.41 24.58
N LEU A 160 15.08 -23.23 24.11
CA LEU A 160 14.44 -21.96 24.50
C LEU A 160 13.02 -21.83 23.95
N SER A 161 12.75 -22.19 22.70
CA SER A 161 11.42 -22.05 22.12
C SER A 161 10.45 -23.07 22.71
N THR A 162 10.88 -24.28 23.04
CA THR A 162 10.03 -25.28 23.69
C THR A 162 9.77 -24.88 25.15
N LEU A 163 10.76 -24.39 25.89
CA LEU A 163 10.58 -23.83 27.23
C LEU A 163 9.70 -22.56 27.22
N MET A 164 9.87 -21.66 26.24
CA MET A 164 9.01 -20.48 26.07
C MET A 164 7.61 -20.84 25.59
N THR A 165 7.44 -21.87 24.76
CA THR A 165 6.14 -22.33 24.26
C THR A 165 5.38 -23.11 25.33
N GLU A 166 6.04 -23.95 26.12
CA GLU A 166 5.45 -24.62 27.28
C GLU A 166 5.14 -23.63 28.41
N ALA A 167 6.01 -22.63 28.66
CA ALA A 167 5.70 -21.52 29.57
C ALA A 167 4.52 -20.68 29.06
N ARG A 168 4.44 -20.37 27.76
CA ARG A 168 3.33 -19.60 27.12
C ARG A 168 2.01 -20.37 27.08
N ASN A 169 2.02 -21.67 26.81
CA ASN A 169 0.79 -22.47 26.75
C ASN A 169 0.22 -22.74 28.15
N GLY A 170 1.06 -22.86 29.18
CA GLY A 170 0.60 -22.88 30.58
C GLY A 170 0.07 -21.53 31.08
N THR A 171 0.53 -20.40 30.51
CA THR A 171 0.07 -19.04 30.86
C THR A 171 -1.09 -18.51 30.02
N ARG A 172 -1.51 -19.15 28.92
CA ARG A 172 -2.63 -18.66 28.09
C ARG A 172 -4.00 -18.79 28.78
N ASP A 173 -4.28 -19.91 29.45
CA ASP A 173 -5.53 -20.09 30.22
C ASP A 173 -5.53 -19.29 31.54
N GLN A 174 -4.35 -19.08 32.16
CA GLN A 174 -4.19 -18.23 33.36
C GLN A 174 -4.12 -16.73 33.01
N GLY A 175 -3.71 -16.40 31.78
CA GLY A 175 -3.45 -15.04 31.32
C GLY A 175 -4.72 -14.19 31.21
N GLY A 176 -5.86 -14.80 30.87
CA GLY A 176 -7.16 -14.11 30.82
C GLY A 176 -7.67 -13.69 32.21
N GLU A 177 -7.55 -14.56 33.21
CA GLU A 177 -7.94 -14.25 34.59
C GLU A 177 -7.01 -13.19 35.23
N HIS A 178 -5.71 -13.30 34.98
CA HIS A 178 -4.74 -12.30 35.41
C HIS A 178 -4.98 -10.95 34.73
N LEU A 179 -5.25 -10.93 33.42
CA LEU A 179 -5.57 -9.72 32.68
C LEU A 179 -6.82 -9.02 33.25
N ALA A 180 -7.90 -9.74 33.50
CA ALA A 180 -9.11 -9.15 34.09
C ALA A 180 -8.85 -8.48 35.45
N ALA A 181 -8.02 -9.09 36.30
CA ALA A 181 -7.62 -8.48 37.57
C ALA A 181 -6.76 -7.22 37.37
N ARG A 182 -5.82 -7.26 36.42
CA ARG A 182 -4.97 -6.09 36.08
C ARG A 182 -5.75 -4.94 35.49
N LEU A 183 -6.74 -5.22 34.65
CA LEU A 183 -7.62 -4.18 34.11
C LEU A 183 -8.45 -3.52 35.22
N ARG A 184 -9.00 -4.28 36.17
CA ARG A 184 -9.69 -3.72 37.34
C ARG A 184 -8.77 -2.83 38.20
N GLU A 185 -7.52 -3.22 38.36
CA GLU A 185 -6.52 -2.39 39.03
C GLU A 185 -6.24 -1.09 38.25
N ALA A 186 -6.08 -1.21 36.93
CA ALA A 186 -5.79 -0.10 36.03
C ALA A 186 -6.94 0.92 35.93
N GLN A 187 -8.19 0.53 36.20
CA GLN A 187 -9.36 1.42 36.20
C GLN A 187 -9.16 2.68 37.05
N ARG A 188 -8.39 2.58 38.14
CA ARG A 188 -8.07 3.71 39.03
C ARG A 188 -7.20 4.79 38.37
N SER A 189 -6.61 4.46 37.22
CA SER A 189 -5.70 5.31 36.46
C SER A 189 -6.32 5.76 35.13
N VAL A 190 -7.59 5.42 34.88
CA VAL A 190 -8.31 5.71 33.64
C VAL A 190 -9.42 6.71 33.91
N TYR A 191 -9.56 7.68 33.01
CA TYR A 191 -10.41 8.84 33.16
C TYR A 191 -11.26 9.08 31.92
N LEU A 192 -12.48 9.55 32.14
CA LEU A 192 -13.38 10.07 31.13
C LEU A 192 -12.94 11.49 30.74
N VAL A 193 -12.77 11.74 29.44
CA VAL A 193 -12.40 13.06 28.89
C VAL A 193 -13.66 13.79 28.45
N MET A 194 -13.82 15.04 28.89
CA MET A 194 -15.01 15.84 28.65
C MET A 194 -14.69 17.32 28.38
N ALA A 195 -15.53 17.95 27.58
CA ALA A 195 -15.61 19.40 27.46
C ALA A 195 -16.67 19.90 28.44
N LYS A 196 -16.35 20.92 29.25
CA LYS A 196 -17.25 21.45 30.26
C LYS A 196 -17.42 22.96 30.10
N ASP A 197 -18.66 23.43 30.22
CA ASP A 197 -19.01 24.84 30.30
C ASP A 197 -19.90 25.12 31.55
N ALA A 198 -20.56 26.27 31.58
CA ALA A 198 -21.49 26.62 32.65
C ALA A 198 -22.82 25.84 32.60
N GLN A 199 -23.12 25.21 31.46
CA GLN A 199 -24.38 24.54 31.15
C GLN A 199 -24.30 23.03 31.33
N GLY A 200 -23.11 22.42 31.23
CA GLY A 200 -22.92 20.99 31.45
C GLY A 200 -21.55 20.47 31.03
N ALA A 201 -21.46 19.14 30.90
CA ALA A 201 -20.28 18.44 30.40
C ALA A 201 -20.67 17.53 29.24
N THR A 202 -19.83 17.50 28.20
CA THR A 202 -19.99 16.63 27.03
C THR A 202 -18.81 15.66 26.98
N PRO A 203 -19.03 14.34 27.16
CA PRO A 203 -17.98 13.35 27.07
C PRO A 203 -17.62 13.04 25.62
N PHE A 204 -16.35 12.71 25.36
CA PHE A 204 -15.92 12.35 24.01
C PHE A 204 -14.73 11.39 23.92
N GLY A 205 -14.07 11.06 25.03
CA GLY A 205 -12.90 10.17 24.99
C GLY A 205 -12.48 9.60 26.34
N THR A 206 -11.39 8.86 26.31
CA THR A 206 -10.76 8.26 27.48
C THR A 206 -9.30 8.72 27.58
N ALA A 207 -8.77 8.83 28.79
CA ALA A 207 -7.34 9.08 29.02
C ALA A 207 -6.82 8.22 30.19
N PHE A 208 -5.51 8.03 30.28
CA PHE A 208 -4.91 7.29 31.40
C PHE A 208 -3.58 7.87 31.87
N VAL A 209 -3.28 7.70 33.16
CA VAL A 209 -2.09 8.28 33.79
C VAL A 209 -0.83 7.52 33.40
N VAL A 210 0.24 8.24 33.00
CA VAL A 210 1.57 7.66 32.70
C VAL A 210 2.69 8.29 33.51
N GLY A 211 2.42 9.39 34.20
CA GLY A 211 3.38 10.06 35.07
C GLY A 211 2.71 11.12 35.95
N PRO A 212 3.48 11.77 36.84
CA PRO A 212 2.95 12.82 37.70
C PRO A 212 2.33 13.96 36.88
N GLY A 213 1.01 14.13 36.98
CA GLY A 213 0.28 15.18 36.27
C GLY A 213 0.17 15.00 34.75
N VAL A 214 0.49 13.80 34.22
CA VAL A 214 0.49 13.51 32.79
C VAL A 214 -0.40 12.32 32.48
N LEU A 215 -1.36 12.53 31.59
CA LEU A 215 -2.20 11.49 31.02
C LEU A 215 -1.91 11.31 29.53
N VAL A 216 -2.27 10.16 28.99
CA VAL A 216 -2.23 9.83 27.56
C VAL A 216 -3.65 9.67 27.05
N THR A 217 -3.90 10.13 25.83
CA THR A 217 -5.13 9.90 25.08
C THR A 217 -4.81 9.78 23.58
N SER A 218 -5.83 9.70 22.73
CA SER A 218 -5.69 9.80 21.27
C SER A 218 -5.45 11.25 20.82
N ALA A 219 -4.71 11.45 19.74
CA ALA A 219 -4.46 12.78 19.21
C ALA A 219 -5.75 13.48 18.76
N HIS A 220 -6.67 12.76 18.11
CA HIS A 220 -7.97 13.34 17.72
C HIS A 220 -8.86 13.72 18.91
N VAL A 221 -8.66 13.10 20.08
CA VAL A 221 -9.34 13.49 21.33
C VAL A 221 -8.73 14.79 21.85
N ALA A 222 -7.40 14.92 21.82
CA ALA A 222 -6.72 16.17 22.17
C ALA A 222 -7.03 17.30 21.18
N GLU A 223 -7.19 17.04 19.89
CA GLU A 223 -7.57 18.08 18.90
C GLU A 223 -8.90 18.75 19.22
N GLN A 224 -9.85 18.02 19.79
CA GLN A 224 -11.14 18.61 20.18
C GLN A 224 -10.93 19.77 21.16
N PHE A 225 -9.90 19.72 22.02
CA PHE A 225 -9.50 20.82 22.90
C PHE A 225 -9.07 22.07 22.12
N ASN A 226 -8.21 21.89 21.12
CA ASN A 226 -7.70 23.00 20.31
C ASN A 226 -8.80 23.63 19.44
N GLN A 227 -9.88 22.90 19.20
CA GLN A 227 -11.05 23.35 18.45
C GLN A 227 -12.17 23.87 19.35
N MET A 228 -12.02 23.83 20.68
CA MET A 228 -13.04 24.32 21.60
C MET A 228 -13.24 25.84 21.45
N GLY A 229 -14.50 26.26 21.42
CA GLY A 229 -14.86 27.68 21.47
C GLY A 229 -14.53 28.31 22.82
N GLU A 230 -14.52 29.64 22.86
CA GLU A 230 -14.33 30.38 24.11
C GLU A 230 -15.36 29.95 25.19
N GLY A 231 -14.88 29.71 26.41
CA GLY A 231 -15.72 29.35 27.56
C GLY A 231 -15.86 27.86 27.85
N LEU A 232 -15.26 26.98 27.04
CA LEU A 232 -15.14 25.54 27.32
C LEU A 232 -13.81 25.23 28.03
N THR A 233 -13.86 24.30 28.97
CA THR A 233 -12.70 23.77 29.69
C THR A 233 -12.61 22.28 29.47
N LEU A 234 -11.40 21.78 29.16
CA LEU A 234 -11.14 20.34 29.09
C LEU A 234 -10.93 19.80 30.51
N VAL A 235 -11.69 18.78 30.86
CA VAL A 235 -11.58 18.12 32.15
C VAL A 235 -11.49 16.60 32.00
N VAL A 236 -10.88 15.96 32.99
CA VAL A 236 -10.89 14.52 33.13
C VAL A 236 -11.58 14.12 34.44
N ARG A 237 -12.41 13.08 34.40
CA ARG A 237 -13.15 12.56 35.56
C ARG A 237 -12.87 11.07 35.77
N ALA A 238 -12.53 10.70 37.01
CA ALA A 238 -12.34 9.30 37.38
C ALA A 238 -13.67 8.55 37.41
N ALA A 239 -13.64 7.22 37.33
CA ALA A 239 -14.84 6.41 37.54
C ALA A 239 -15.41 6.56 38.97
N GLY A 240 -16.74 6.52 39.10
CA GLY A 240 -17.45 6.54 40.38
C GLY A 240 -18.11 7.88 40.76
N ALA A 241 -19.09 7.81 41.68
CA ALA A 241 -20.01 8.90 42.07
C ALA A 241 -19.37 10.13 42.74
N SER A 242 -18.07 10.09 42.99
CA SER A 242 -17.30 11.15 43.66
C SER A 242 -16.11 11.63 42.83
N GLY A 243 -16.06 11.31 41.54
CA GLY A 243 -14.99 11.75 40.65
C GLY A 243 -15.02 13.27 40.51
N GLU A 244 -14.13 13.96 41.20
CA GLU A 244 -13.93 15.38 40.95
C GLU A 244 -13.32 15.58 39.56
N ASP A 245 -13.75 16.65 38.88
CA ASP A 245 -13.12 17.06 37.64
C ASP A 245 -11.71 17.57 37.92
N VAL A 246 -10.76 17.07 37.14
CA VAL A 246 -9.40 17.60 37.08
C VAL A 246 -9.24 18.34 35.76
N GLU A 247 -8.87 19.61 35.84
CA GLU A 247 -8.68 20.47 34.67
C GLU A 247 -7.40 20.07 33.92
N VAL A 248 -7.52 19.96 32.59
CA VAL A 248 -6.39 19.80 31.68
C VAL A 248 -5.98 21.19 31.20
N VAL A 249 -4.72 21.53 31.43
CA VAL A 249 -4.16 22.87 31.17
C VAL A 249 -3.32 22.94 29.90
N ASP A 250 -2.91 21.79 29.35
CA ASP A 250 -2.09 21.72 28.15
C ASP A 250 -2.26 20.37 27.45
N THR A 251 -2.09 20.35 26.13
CA THR A 251 -2.13 19.14 25.31
C THR A 251 -0.94 19.10 24.36
N VAL A 252 -0.39 17.90 24.14
CA VAL A 252 0.74 17.70 23.23
C VAL A 252 0.46 16.50 22.34
N SER A 253 0.02 16.75 21.11
CA SER A 253 -0.16 15.70 20.10
C SER A 253 1.17 15.21 19.54
N HIS A 254 1.21 13.96 19.10
CA HIS A 254 2.37 13.42 18.41
C HIS A 254 2.70 14.26 17.15
N PRO A 255 3.95 14.73 16.96
CA PRO A 255 4.29 15.67 15.89
C PRO A 255 4.09 15.12 14.46
N HIS A 256 3.95 13.80 14.34
CA HIS A 256 3.70 13.11 13.08
C HIS A 256 2.22 12.79 12.81
N TYR A 257 1.30 13.14 13.71
CA TYR A 257 -0.12 12.88 13.53
C TYR A 257 -0.70 13.69 12.35
N GLU A 258 -0.69 15.03 12.43
CA GLU A 258 -1.20 15.87 11.34
C GLU A 258 -0.43 15.68 10.02
N PRO A 259 0.92 15.63 9.98
CA PRO A 259 1.65 15.44 8.73
C PRO A 259 1.37 14.09 8.06
N PHE A 260 1.12 13.02 8.84
CA PHE A 260 0.75 11.72 8.27
C PHE A 260 -0.65 11.78 7.65
N GLU A 261 -1.62 12.36 8.36
CA GLU A 261 -2.98 12.55 7.85
C GLU A 261 -3.00 13.42 6.58
N GLU A 262 -2.23 14.51 6.57
CA GLU A 262 -2.06 15.36 5.40
C GLU A 262 -1.42 14.58 4.23
N ALA A 263 -0.39 13.77 4.49
CA ALA A 263 0.26 12.97 3.46
C ALA A 263 -0.68 11.91 2.87
N TRP A 264 -1.49 11.23 3.69
CA TRP A 264 -2.49 10.27 3.22
C TRP A 264 -3.58 10.97 2.41
N ARG A 265 -4.16 12.05 2.96
CA ARG A 265 -5.23 12.83 2.35
C ARG A 265 -4.79 13.45 1.01
N SER A 266 -3.63 14.09 1.00
CA SER A 266 -3.06 14.69 -0.22
C SER A 266 -2.73 13.67 -1.31
N TYR A 267 -2.44 12.42 -0.92
CA TYR A 267 -2.16 11.36 -1.88
C TYR A 267 -3.43 10.75 -2.46
N GLY A 268 -4.51 10.62 -1.67
CA GLY A 268 -5.78 10.05 -2.11
C GLY A 268 -5.65 8.60 -2.61
N PRO A 269 -5.15 7.65 -1.80
CA PRO A 269 -4.88 6.30 -2.26
C PRO A 269 -6.16 5.57 -2.66
N LEU A 270 -6.10 4.91 -3.82
CA LEU A 270 -7.15 4.09 -4.41
C LEU A 270 -6.73 2.62 -4.42
N ALA A 271 -7.71 1.73 -4.21
CA ALA A 271 -7.60 0.31 -4.46
C ALA A 271 -8.53 -0.11 -5.61
N ALA A 272 -8.09 -1.09 -6.40
CA ALA A 272 -8.95 -1.74 -7.37
C ALA A 272 -10.07 -2.49 -6.64
N GLY A 273 -11.31 -2.06 -6.86
CA GLY A 273 -12.50 -2.71 -6.32
C GLY A 273 -12.91 -3.95 -7.13
N ALA A 274 -13.78 -4.77 -6.53
CA ALA A 274 -14.43 -5.86 -7.25
C ALA A 274 -15.21 -5.29 -8.45
N GLY A 275 -14.91 -5.78 -9.66
CA GLY A 275 -15.48 -5.26 -10.91
C GLY A 275 -14.66 -4.19 -11.62
N GLY A 276 -13.45 -3.87 -11.13
CA GLY A 276 -12.50 -2.97 -11.80
C GLY A 276 -12.70 -1.48 -11.51
N ALA A 277 -13.72 -1.11 -10.73
CA ALA A 277 -13.92 0.26 -10.27
C ALA A 277 -12.93 0.58 -9.14
N ASN A 278 -12.20 1.68 -9.25
CA ASN A 278 -11.32 2.16 -8.18
C ASN A 278 -12.15 2.68 -7.00
N ARG A 279 -11.68 2.41 -5.79
CA ARG A 279 -12.33 2.85 -4.54
C ARG A 279 -11.31 3.53 -3.63
N PRO A 280 -11.66 4.66 -2.99
CA PRO A 280 -10.83 5.26 -1.96
C PRO A 280 -10.54 4.26 -0.85
N ILE A 281 -9.26 4.23 -0.42
CA ILE A 281 -8.85 3.46 0.74
C ILE A 281 -9.06 4.35 1.97
N VAL A 282 -9.89 3.89 2.90
CA VAL A 282 -10.02 4.51 4.21
C VAL A 282 -8.77 4.19 5.02
N GLY A 283 -8.04 5.21 5.44
CA GLY A 283 -6.86 5.06 6.28
C GLY A 283 -7.24 4.64 7.70
N ALA A 284 -6.36 3.90 8.38
CA ALA A 284 -6.55 3.49 9.77
C ALA A 284 -6.16 4.59 10.78
N GLY A 285 -5.67 5.74 10.30
CA GLY A 285 -5.03 6.77 11.12
C GLY A 285 -3.61 6.38 11.55
N GLY A 286 -2.73 7.37 11.72
CA GLY A 286 -1.35 7.13 12.15
C GLY A 286 -0.89 8.13 13.19
N TYR A 287 -0.10 7.67 14.15
CA TYR A 287 0.43 8.49 15.25
C TYR A 287 -0.65 9.16 16.11
N ASP A 288 -1.83 8.55 16.19
CA ASP A 288 -2.98 9.08 16.94
C ASP A 288 -2.81 8.91 18.47
N VAL A 289 -1.80 9.59 19.03
CA VAL A 289 -1.51 9.65 20.47
C VAL A 289 -1.20 11.08 20.89
N ALA A 290 -1.61 11.46 22.09
CA ALA A 290 -1.33 12.75 22.69
C ALA A 290 -1.15 12.65 24.20
N LEU A 291 -0.48 13.66 24.76
CA LEU A 291 -0.39 13.89 26.20
C LEU A 291 -1.39 14.95 26.63
N LEU A 292 -2.04 14.73 27.77
CA LEU A 292 -2.80 15.74 28.51
C LEU A 292 -2.01 16.07 29.78
N LYS A 293 -1.85 17.35 30.08
CA LYS A 293 -1.20 17.80 31.32
C LYS A 293 -2.20 18.50 32.21
N VAL A 294 -2.16 18.19 33.50
CA VAL A 294 -2.94 18.87 34.52
C VAL A 294 -2.05 19.85 35.30
N ALA A 295 -2.66 20.79 36.03
CA ALA A 295 -1.90 21.69 36.87
C ALA A 295 -1.06 20.92 37.90
N PRO A 296 0.18 21.37 38.23
CA PRO A 296 1.01 20.69 39.22
C PRO A 296 0.35 20.50 40.60
N ALA A 297 -0.54 21.42 40.99
CA ALA A 297 -1.31 21.34 42.23
C ALA A 297 -2.33 20.19 42.23
N ASP A 298 -2.81 19.79 41.05
CA ASP A 298 -3.81 18.74 40.85
C ASP A 298 -3.19 17.38 40.52
N ALA A 299 -1.88 17.31 40.29
CA ALA A 299 -1.20 16.05 39.96
C ALA A 299 -1.43 14.94 41.00
N GLY A 300 -1.57 15.30 42.28
CA GLY A 300 -1.87 14.36 43.37
C GLY A 300 -3.32 13.86 43.43
N ARG A 301 -4.22 14.43 42.62
CA ARG A 301 -5.62 14.00 42.47
C ARG A 301 -5.75 12.88 41.42
N LEU A 302 -4.70 12.64 40.64
CA LEU A 302 -4.66 11.55 39.67
C LEU A 302 -4.30 10.21 40.32
N GLY A 303 -4.77 9.12 39.72
CA GLY A 303 -4.41 7.75 40.08
C GLY A 303 -2.92 7.43 39.81
N PRO A 304 -2.46 6.23 40.19
CA PRO A 304 -1.08 5.84 39.95
C PRO A 304 -0.79 5.72 38.43
N PRO A 305 0.44 5.99 37.97
CA PRO A 305 0.78 5.82 36.56
C PRO A 305 0.76 4.34 36.14
N LEU A 306 0.23 4.08 34.95
CA LEU A 306 0.30 2.75 34.34
C LEU A 306 1.68 2.52 33.71
N PRO A 307 2.28 1.32 33.88
CA PRO A 307 3.57 1.03 33.29
C PRO A 307 3.45 0.84 31.77
N LEU A 308 4.24 1.60 31.00
CA LEU A 308 4.38 1.37 29.56
C LEU A 308 5.28 0.15 29.30
N ALA A 309 4.92 -0.68 28.31
CA ALA A 309 5.75 -1.81 27.91
C ALA A 309 7.09 -1.35 27.31
N ALA A 310 8.17 -2.09 27.58
CA ALA A 310 9.49 -1.80 27.04
C ALA A 310 9.61 -2.20 25.56
N ASP A 311 10.63 -1.71 24.84
CA ASP A 311 10.85 -2.05 23.41
C ASP A 311 10.90 -3.56 23.16
N ALA A 312 11.61 -4.29 24.03
CA ALA A 312 11.74 -5.74 23.92
C ALA A 312 10.38 -6.44 24.03
N ASP A 313 9.48 -5.91 24.85
CA ASP A 313 8.13 -6.45 25.07
C ASP A 313 7.21 -6.13 23.89
N LEU A 314 7.26 -4.89 23.38
CA LEU A 314 6.48 -4.46 22.22
C LEU A 314 6.88 -5.19 20.94
N VAL A 315 8.18 -5.47 20.77
CA VAL A 315 8.70 -6.25 19.64
C VAL A 315 8.31 -7.73 19.73
N ALA A 316 8.10 -8.24 20.95
CA ALA A 316 7.71 -9.63 21.20
C ALA A 316 6.20 -9.89 21.05
N LEU A 317 5.39 -8.86 20.81
CA LEU A 317 3.95 -8.99 20.57
C LEU A 317 3.67 -9.78 19.29
N GLU A 318 2.72 -10.70 19.37
CA GLU A 318 2.29 -11.54 18.26
C GLU A 318 0.76 -11.57 18.13
N PRO A 319 0.24 -11.79 16.90
CA PRO A 319 -1.18 -12.10 16.73
C PRO A 319 -1.59 -13.30 17.62
N GLY A 320 -2.72 -13.16 18.29
CA GLY A 320 -3.24 -14.11 19.26
C GLY A 320 -2.86 -13.81 20.72
N ASP A 321 -1.98 -12.84 20.98
CA ASP A 321 -1.69 -12.43 22.35
C ASP A 321 -2.93 -11.79 23.01
N PRO A 322 -3.26 -12.18 24.26
CA PRO A 322 -4.40 -11.62 24.97
C PRO A 322 -4.12 -10.18 25.36
N VAL A 323 -5.09 -9.32 25.07
CA VAL A 323 -5.06 -7.89 25.41
C VAL A 323 -6.42 -7.47 25.94
N GLY A 324 -6.46 -6.38 26.68
CA GLY A 324 -7.71 -5.78 27.11
C GLY A 324 -7.57 -4.27 27.27
N TYR A 325 -8.70 -3.59 27.37
CA TYR A 325 -8.69 -2.16 27.70
C TYR A 325 -9.71 -1.85 28.80
N VAL A 326 -9.48 -0.73 29.48
CA VAL A 326 -10.46 -0.08 30.35
C VAL A 326 -10.72 1.32 29.81
N GLY A 327 -11.98 1.71 29.68
CA GLY A 327 -12.33 3.04 29.19
C GLY A 327 -13.82 3.32 29.19
N PHE A 328 -14.22 4.41 28.54
CA PHE A 328 -15.59 4.91 28.59
C PHE A 328 -16.21 4.96 27.18
N PRO A 329 -16.66 3.82 26.63
CA PRO A 329 -17.47 3.85 25.41
C PRO A 329 -18.80 4.56 25.71
N ILE A 330 -19.07 5.64 24.98
CA ILE A 330 -20.22 6.55 25.17
C ILE A 330 -21.25 6.44 24.05
N GLU A 331 -20.84 6.01 22.86
CA GLU A 331 -21.70 5.99 21.67
C GLU A 331 -22.61 4.74 21.64
N SER A 332 -23.87 4.91 21.20
CA SER A 332 -24.83 3.81 20.97
C SER A 332 -25.21 2.93 22.17
N ALA A 333 -24.94 3.36 23.40
CA ALA A 333 -25.40 2.69 24.61
C ALA A 333 -26.73 3.27 25.16
N ALA A 334 -27.52 2.44 25.83
CA ALA A 334 -28.82 2.86 26.38
C ALA A 334 -28.66 4.05 27.35
N LEU A 335 -29.63 4.98 27.33
CA LEU A 335 -29.65 6.21 28.15
C LEU A 335 -28.50 7.21 27.88
N GLY A 336 -27.86 7.17 26.71
CA GLY A 336 -26.77 8.10 26.38
C GLY A 336 -25.37 7.61 26.79
N GLY A 337 -25.27 6.35 27.23
CA GLY A 337 -24.03 5.58 27.31
C GLY A 337 -23.13 5.77 28.52
N VAL A 338 -23.16 6.94 29.18
CA VAL A 338 -22.44 7.18 30.43
C VAL A 338 -23.27 8.04 31.38
N ASN A 339 -23.35 7.64 32.64
CA ASN A 339 -23.83 8.51 33.71
C ASN A 339 -22.72 9.50 34.06
N LEU A 340 -22.88 10.77 33.70
CA LEU A 340 -21.83 11.78 33.92
C LEU A 340 -21.55 12.02 35.40
N ASP A 341 -22.55 11.89 36.27
CA ASP A 341 -22.39 12.10 37.72
C ASP A 341 -21.68 10.93 38.41
N ASP A 342 -21.76 9.73 37.82
CA ASP A 342 -21.18 8.49 38.35
C ASP A 342 -20.71 7.61 37.16
N PRO A 343 -19.63 8.00 36.47
CA PRO A 343 -19.22 7.30 35.26
C PRO A 343 -18.60 5.96 35.62
N GLU A 344 -19.08 4.89 35.00
CA GLU A 344 -18.52 3.54 35.17
C GLU A 344 -17.63 3.21 33.97
N ALA A 345 -16.36 2.88 34.22
CA ALA A 345 -15.47 2.44 33.15
C ALA A 345 -15.80 1.00 32.74
N GLN A 346 -15.82 0.74 31.45
CA GLN A 346 -16.04 -0.59 30.90
C GLN A 346 -14.72 -1.33 30.66
N LEU A 347 -14.76 -2.63 30.90
CA LEU A 347 -13.64 -3.55 30.71
C LEU A 347 -13.91 -4.45 29.51
N GLN A 348 -12.95 -4.54 28.59
CA GLN A 348 -13.04 -5.42 27.43
C GLN A 348 -11.78 -6.28 27.32
N ILE A 349 -11.94 -7.54 26.92
CA ILE A 349 -10.85 -8.51 26.71
C ILE A 349 -10.99 -9.12 25.33
N GLY A 350 -9.85 -9.33 24.67
CA GLY A 350 -9.75 -9.84 23.31
C GLY A 350 -8.32 -10.19 22.97
N HIS A 351 -7.98 -10.19 21.69
CA HIS A 351 -6.66 -10.57 21.22
C HIS A 351 -6.14 -9.60 20.17
N LEU A 352 -4.82 -9.52 20.05
CA LEU A 352 -4.18 -8.93 18.86
C LEU A 352 -4.50 -9.81 17.66
N THR A 353 -4.92 -9.20 16.55
CA THR A 353 -5.23 -9.90 15.29
C THR A 353 -4.13 -9.71 14.26
N ALA A 354 -3.44 -8.56 14.29
CA ALA A 354 -2.27 -8.28 13.45
C ALA A 354 -1.42 -7.13 14.03
N LEU A 355 -0.17 -7.04 13.58
CA LEU A 355 0.73 -5.92 13.83
C LEU A 355 1.27 -5.43 12.49
N THR A 356 0.99 -4.18 12.14
CA THR A 356 1.31 -3.58 10.84
C THR A 356 1.88 -2.18 10.99
N ASP A 357 2.40 -1.62 9.91
CA ASP A 357 2.51 -0.16 9.83
C ASP A 357 1.12 0.47 9.57
N PHE A 358 1.07 1.80 9.45
CA PHE A 358 -0.16 2.54 9.17
C PHE A 358 -0.72 2.33 7.76
N PHE A 359 -0.01 1.59 6.91
CA PHE A 359 -0.46 1.19 5.57
C PHE A 359 -1.03 -0.23 5.55
N LEU A 360 -1.26 -0.82 6.74
CA LEU A 360 -1.78 -2.18 6.91
C LEU A 360 -0.92 -3.26 6.25
N VAL A 361 0.38 -2.98 6.05
CA VAL A 361 1.33 -3.96 5.53
C VAL A 361 2.26 -4.45 6.63
N LYS A 362 2.69 -5.71 6.49
CA LYS A 362 3.74 -6.26 7.34
C LYS A 362 5.04 -5.52 7.04
N SER A 363 5.57 -4.84 8.06
CA SER A 363 6.79 -4.04 8.00
C SER A 363 7.88 -4.62 8.92
N ASP A 364 9.04 -3.95 8.99
CA ASP A 364 10.04 -4.25 10.00
C ASP A 364 9.48 -3.97 11.40
N LEU A 365 10.00 -4.66 12.41
CA LEU A 365 9.42 -4.63 13.76
C LEU A 365 9.34 -3.21 14.34
N ALA A 366 10.30 -2.34 14.02
CA ALA A 366 10.30 -0.94 14.43
C ALA A 366 9.10 -0.16 13.84
N ASP A 367 8.71 -0.46 12.60
CA ASP A 367 7.65 0.25 11.87
C ASP A 367 6.24 -0.30 12.17
N ARG A 368 6.11 -1.40 12.94
CA ARG A 368 4.80 -2.03 13.26
C ARG A 368 4.08 -1.29 14.39
N GLN A 369 3.77 -0.03 14.15
CA GLN A 369 3.21 0.88 15.15
C GLN A 369 1.68 0.85 15.22
N LEU A 370 1.02 0.10 14.33
CA LEU A 370 -0.42 -0.11 14.35
C LEU A 370 -0.75 -1.53 14.83
N LEU A 371 -1.45 -1.61 15.96
CA LEU A 371 -1.96 -2.85 16.53
C LEU A 371 -3.40 -3.05 16.09
N GLN A 372 -3.67 -4.17 15.43
CA GLN A 372 -5.03 -4.60 15.12
C GLN A 372 -5.52 -5.56 16.19
N HIS A 373 -6.76 -5.43 16.62
CA HIS A 373 -7.31 -6.23 17.72
C HIS A 373 -8.79 -6.53 17.59
N SER A 374 -9.25 -7.52 18.36
CA SER A 374 -10.63 -7.97 18.42
C SER A 374 -11.47 -7.34 19.54
N LEU A 375 -10.88 -6.44 20.35
CA LEU A 375 -11.63 -5.75 21.41
C LEU A 375 -12.79 -4.95 20.78
N PRO A 376 -14.02 -5.04 21.32
CA PRO A 376 -15.12 -4.19 20.87
C PRO A 376 -14.78 -2.71 21.09
N VAL A 377 -14.92 -1.87 20.08
CA VAL A 377 -14.66 -0.41 20.18
C VAL A 377 -15.90 0.34 19.73
N GLN A 378 -16.28 1.36 20.49
CA GLN A 378 -17.35 2.31 20.21
C GLN A 378 -16.81 3.73 20.46
N GLY A 379 -17.48 4.77 19.95
CA GLY A 379 -17.12 6.15 20.27
C GLY A 379 -16.98 6.35 21.79
N GLY A 380 -15.98 7.13 22.21
CA GLY A 380 -15.58 7.33 23.62
C GLY A 380 -14.47 6.40 24.12
N ALA A 381 -14.28 5.22 23.52
CA ALA A 381 -13.19 4.32 23.89
C ALA A 381 -11.82 4.80 23.39
N SER A 382 -11.76 5.74 22.45
CA SER A 382 -10.51 6.36 21.99
C SER A 382 -9.70 6.93 23.14
N GLY A 383 -8.39 6.67 23.15
CA GLY A 383 -7.46 7.02 24.21
C GLY A 383 -7.38 6.01 25.37
N SER A 384 -8.19 4.93 25.36
CA SER A 384 -8.09 3.88 26.40
C SER A 384 -6.73 3.17 26.35
N PRO A 385 -6.12 2.83 27.50
CA PRO A 385 -4.92 2.01 27.53
C PRO A 385 -5.26 0.57 27.12
N MET A 386 -4.50 0.00 26.19
CA MET A 386 -4.50 -1.42 25.89
C MET A 386 -3.41 -2.11 26.70
N LEU A 387 -3.81 -3.03 27.59
CA LEU A 387 -2.92 -3.75 28.50
C LEU A 387 -2.72 -5.20 28.04
N ASP A 388 -1.50 -5.71 28.27
CA ASP A 388 -1.20 -7.14 28.17
C ASP A 388 -1.46 -7.89 29.49
N GLY A 389 -1.25 -9.21 29.50
CA GLY A 389 -1.41 -10.04 30.70
C GLY A 389 -0.49 -9.69 31.88
N ARG A 390 0.55 -8.87 31.68
CA ARG A 390 1.43 -8.36 32.74
C ARG A 390 0.91 -7.04 33.34
N GLY A 391 -0.13 -6.45 32.75
CA GLY A 391 -0.65 -5.15 33.13
C GLY A 391 0.17 -3.98 32.58
N GLN A 392 1.01 -4.23 31.56
CA GLN A 392 1.76 -3.17 30.87
C GLN A 392 0.92 -2.63 29.71
N VAL A 393 0.98 -1.31 29.51
CA VAL A 393 0.34 -0.67 28.35
C VAL A 393 1.17 -0.97 27.10
N VAL A 394 0.56 -1.68 26.16
CA VAL A 394 1.14 -2.04 24.88
C VAL A 394 0.65 -1.16 23.72
N GLY A 395 -0.47 -0.46 23.91
CA GLY A 395 -0.96 0.52 22.96
C GLY A 395 -2.06 1.44 23.51
N VAL A 396 -2.48 2.38 22.68
CA VAL A 396 -3.55 3.35 22.92
C VAL A 396 -4.65 3.11 21.90
N VAL A 397 -5.86 2.79 22.35
CA VAL A 397 -7.00 2.54 21.45
C VAL A 397 -7.30 3.81 20.66
N SER A 398 -7.28 3.74 19.33
CA SER A 398 -7.40 4.92 18.43
C SER A 398 -8.66 4.93 17.58
N GLY A 399 -9.28 3.77 17.33
CA GLY A 399 -10.51 3.72 16.56
C GLY A 399 -10.97 2.32 16.24
N GLY A 400 -12.19 2.21 15.72
CA GLY A 400 -12.74 0.95 15.23
C GLY A 400 -13.22 1.06 13.79
N ASN A 401 -13.35 -0.08 13.12
CA ASN A 401 -14.04 -0.12 11.82
C ASN A 401 -15.53 0.12 12.06
N LEU A 402 -15.96 1.37 11.89
CA LEU A 402 -17.34 1.84 12.00
C LEU A 402 -17.89 2.10 10.60
N ILE A 403 -19.05 1.53 10.26
CA ILE A 403 -19.80 1.89 9.04
C ILE A 403 -20.82 2.95 9.42
N GLU A 404 -20.79 4.08 8.74
CA GLU A 404 -21.86 5.07 8.81
C GLU A 404 -23.04 4.60 7.94
N ILE A 405 -24.20 4.36 8.55
CA ILE A 405 -25.36 3.76 7.86
C ILE A 405 -26.44 4.76 7.45
N ASN A 406 -26.29 6.05 7.79
CA ASN A 406 -27.24 7.09 7.40
C ASN A 406 -26.58 8.49 7.34
N ALA A 407 -27.26 9.44 6.69
CA ALA A 407 -26.79 10.83 6.54
C ALA A 407 -26.77 11.64 7.85
N GLN A 408 -27.16 11.02 8.98
CA GLN A 408 -27.19 11.62 10.31
C GLN A 408 -25.97 11.20 11.15
N GLY A 409 -24.95 10.55 10.56
CA GLY A 409 -23.74 10.18 11.29
C GLY A 409 -23.85 8.91 12.13
N THR A 410 -24.90 8.10 11.99
CA THR A 410 -25.05 6.89 12.82
C THR A 410 -23.99 5.86 12.43
N ARG A 411 -23.04 5.62 13.33
CA ARG A 411 -21.94 4.66 13.16
C ARG A 411 -22.30 3.32 13.77
N VAL A 412 -22.17 2.25 12.99
CA VAL A 412 -22.38 0.86 13.43
C VAL A 412 -21.05 0.11 13.35
N PRO A 413 -20.62 -0.58 14.43
CA PRO A 413 -19.45 -1.43 14.39
C PRO A 413 -19.56 -2.50 13.30
N THR A 414 -18.51 -2.67 12.50
CA THR A 414 -18.44 -3.81 11.59
C THR A 414 -18.30 -5.11 12.37
N GLY A 415 -19.09 -6.12 12.01
CA GLY A 415 -18.98 -7.47 12.58
C GLY A 415 -17.66 -8.19 12.28
N ILE A 416 -16.71 -7.52 11.61
CA ILE A 416 -15.37 -8.04 11.26
C ILE A 416 -14.48 -8.12 12.50
N GLY A 417 -14.74 -7.30 13.54
CA GLY A 417 -13.99 -7.37 14.80
C GLY A 417 -12.51 -7.03 14.61
N VAL A 418 -12.19 -6.10 13.72
CA VAL A 418 -10.84 -5.54 13.53
C VAL A 418 -10.91 -4.06 13.90
N ASN A 419 -10.28 -3.71 15.00
CA ASN A 419 -10.17 -2.35 15.52
C ASN A 419 -8.68 -2.02 15.73
N PHE A 420 -8.37 -0.75 15.99
CA PHE A 420 -7.02 -0.22 15.90
C PHE A 420 -6.55 0.46 17.18
N ALA A 421 -5.32 0.18 17.57
CA ALA A 421 -4.58 0.90 18.59
C ALA A 421 -3.19 1.29 18.09
N GLN A 422 -2.68 2.42 18.59
CA GLN A 422 -1.34 2.91 18.34
C GLN A 422 -0.38 2.28 19.36
N ARG A 423 0.75 1.73 18.92
CA ARG A 423 1.68 1.04 19.82
C ARG A 423 2.34 2.01 20.82
N ALA A 424 2.60 1.53 22.03
CA ALA A 424 3.02 2.38 23.16
C ALA A 424 4.43 3.00 23.05
N ASP A 425 5.23 2.61 22.06
CA ASP A 425 6.49 3.30 21.73
C ASP A 425 6.25 4.76 21.33
N LEU A 426 5.17 5.07 20.62
CA LEU A 426 4.82 6.45 20.26
C LEU A 426 4.57 7.35 21.48
N VAL A 427 4.02 6.76 22.55
CA VAL A 427 3.85 7.46 23.83
C VAL A 427 5.19 7.71 24.50
N ARG A 428 6.10 6.73 24.47
CA ARG A 428 7.44 6.87 25.05
C ARG A 428 8.25 7.94 24.33
N GLU A 429 8.15 8.03 23.01
CA GLU A 429 8.79 9.10 22.21
C GLU A 429 8.28 10.49 22.60
N LEU A 430 6.96 10.62 22.81
CA LEU A 430 6.37 11.88 23.30
C LEU A 430 6.87 12.26 24.69
N LEU A 431 6.94 11.30 25.61
CA LEU A 431 7.44 11.52 26.97
C LEU A 431 8.94 11.85 27.00
N ALA A 432 9.73 11.25 26.10
CA ALA A 432 11.16 11.51 25.95
C ALA A 432 11.45 12.84 25.24
N GLY A 433 10.48 13.39 24.50
CA GLY A 433 10.64 14.61 23.71
C GLY A 433 11.48 14.42 22.44
N ASP A 434 11.66 13.18 21.98
CA ASP A 434 12.47 12.82 20.81
C ASP A 434 11.64 12.43 19.58
N ALA A 435 10.30 12.41 19.68
CA ALA A 435 9.40 12.07 18.58
C ALA A 435 9.73 12.83 17.27
N ALA A 436 10.03 14.14 17.35
CA ALA A 436 10.37 14.97 16.20
C ALA A 436 11.73 14.62 15.55
N THR A 437 12.59 13.86 16.22
CA THR A 437 13.87 13.42 15.63
C THR A 437 13.69 12.39 14.52
N HIS A 438 12.51 11.75 14.46
CA HIS A 438 12.19 10.71 13.49
C HIS A 438 11.49 11.22 12.21
N THR A 439 11.27 12.54 12.07
CA THR A 439 10.45 13.11 10.98
C THR A 439 10.96 12.73 9.59
N VAL A 440 12.24 12.96 9.31
CA VAL A 440 12.81 12.71 7.97
C VAL A 440 12.70 11.25 7.57
N GLU A 441 12.96 10.33 8.51
CA GLU A 441 12.88 8.88 8.25
C GLU A 441 11.43 8.43 8.00
N ARG A 442 10.49 8.91 8.81
CA ARG A 442 9.07 8.57 8.74
C ARG A 442 8.42 9.11 7.48
N GLU A 443 8.65 10.38 7.14
CA GLU A 443 8.17 10.96 5.89
C GLU A 443 8.69 10.18 4.68
N ALA A 444 9.97 9.82 4.67
CA ALA A 444 10.54 9.00 3.61
C ALA A 444 9.87 7.61 3.54
N LEU A 445 9.55 7.00 4.68
CA LEU A 445 8.78 5.75 4.72
C LEU A 445 7.38 5.94 4.14
N TRP A 446 6.64 6.97 4.54
CA TRP A 446 5.30 7.24 4.04
C TRP A 446 5.29 7.43 2.52
N GLN A 447 6.22 8.24 2.00
CA GLN A 447 6.35 8.46 0.56
C GLN A 447 6.66 7.17 -0.20
N ARG A 448 7.48 6.26 0.37
CA ARG A 448 7.73 4.94 -0.24
C ARG A 448 6.50 4.04 -0.20
N ARG A 449 5.70 4.10 0.86
CA ARG A 449 4.49 3.27 1.02
C ARG A 449 3.34 3.76 0.15
N LEU A 450 3.09 5.07 0.13
CA LEU A 450 2.04 5.71 -0.68
C LEU A 450 2.18 5.37 -2.16
N LYS A 451 3.40 5.39 -2.71
CA LYS A 451 3.71 5.00 -4.11
C LYS A 451 3.30 3.59 -4.52
N ARG A 452 2.88 2.73 -3.58
CA ARG A 452 2.37 1.38 -3.87
C ARG A 452 0.89 1.38 -4.23
N TYR A 453 0.17 2.44 -3.88
CA TYR A 453 -1.23 2.61 -4.20
C TYR A 453 -1.37 3.37 -5.51
N GLN A 454 -2.52 3.23 -6.16
CA GLN A 454 -2.91 4.18 -7.21
C GLN A 454 -3.44 5.44 -6.53
N ASN A 455 -3.46 6.55 -7.23
CA ASN A 455 -4.21 7.75 -6.83
C ASN A 455 -5.02 8.26 -8.02
N GLU A 456 -5.96 9.16 -7.75
CA GLU A 456 -6.90 9.68 -8.76
C GLU A 456 -6.16 10.37 -9.93
N VAL A 457 -5.05 11.05 -9.64
CA VAL A 457 -4.19 11.68 -10.64
C VAL A 457 -3.58 10.65 -11.59
N ASP A 458 -3.00 9.58 -11.05
CA ASP A 458 -2.34 8.54 -11.83
C ASP A 458 -3.35 7.79 -12.72
N VAL A 459 -4.57 7.58 -12.21
CA VAL A 459 -5.67 6.96 -12.97
C VAL A 459 -6.13 7.87 -14.10
N ALA A 460 -6.45 9.14 -13.81
CA ALA A 460 -6.87 10.11 -14.83
C ALA A 460 -5.80 10.28 -15.92
N LEU A 461 -4.53 10.28 -15.53
CA LEU A 461 -3.40 10.40 -16.44
C LEU A 461 -3.22 9.14 -17.31
N ALA A 462 -3.38 7.95 -16.74
CA ALA A 462 -3.34 6.70 -17.50
C ALA A 462 -4.50 6.61 -18.51
N ASP A 463 -5.71 7.00 -18.10
CA ASP A 463 -6.90 7.00 -18.96
C ASP A 463 -6.74 8.00 -20.12
N TRP A 464 -6.24 9.21 -19.84
CA TRP A 464 -5.95 10.22 -20.86
C TRP A 464 -4.90 9.73 -21.88
N VAL A 465 -3.82 9.11 -21.40
CA VAL A 465 -2.77 8.55 -22.26
C VAL A 465 -3.31 7.41 -23.13
N GLY A 466 -4.15 6.56 -22.55
CA GLY A 466 -4.84 5.47 -23.24
C GLY A 466 -5.81 5.96 -24.31
N SER A 467 -6.60 6.99 -24.02
CA SER A 467 -7.56 7.59 -24.98
C SER A 467 -6.86 8.20 -26.20
N HIS A 468 -5.59 8.59 -26.06
CA HIS A 468 -4.74 9.10 -27.13
C HIS A 468 -3.83 8.04 -27.79
N GLY A 469 -4.07 6.75 -27.50
CA GLY A 469 -3.36 5.63 -28.15
C GLY A 469 -1.87 5.56 -27.81
N ARG A 470 -1.47 6.04 -26.64
CA ARG A 470 -0.08 5.99 -26.16
C ARG A 470 0.06 4.91 -25.09
N GLY A 471 1.21 4.25 -25.05
CA GLY A 471 1.48 3.13 -24.13
C GLY A 471 2.12 3.53 -22.80
N SER A 472 2.48 4.81 -22.61
CA SER A 472 3.20 5.26 -21.42
C SER A 472 2.86 6.71 -21.09
N VAL A 473 2.73 6.98 -19.79
CA VAL A 473 2.54 8.31 -19.23
C VAL A 473 3.76 9.19 -19.48
N PRO A 474 3.63 10.39 -20.10
CA PRO A 474 4.74 11.31 -20.25
C PRO A 474 5.08 11.97 -18.90
N PRO A 475 6.34 12.41 -18.69
CA PRO A 475 6.65 13.27 -17.55
C PRO A 475 5.85 14.57 -17.63
N ALA A 476 5.56 15.17 -16.48
CA ALA A 476 4.96 16.50 -16.43
C ALA A 476 5.87 17.50 -17.15
N LEU A 477 5.28 18.27 -18.08
CA LEU A 477 5.93 19.39 -18.75
C LEU A 477 6.17 20.55 -17.78
N ALA A 478 5.23 20.78 -16.87
CA ALA A 478 5.32 21.77 -15.81
C ALA A 478 4.60 21.28 -14.54
N GLN A 479 5.09 21.70 -13.39
CA GLN A 479 4.43 21.56 -12.09
C GLN A 479 4.57 22.87 -11.33
N VAL A 480 3.45 23.40 -10.84
CA VAL A 480 3.38 24.69 -10.15
C VAL A 480 2.53 24.52 -8.90
N ASP A 481 3.07 24.93 -7.76
CA ASP A 481 2.33 25.03 -6.51
C ASP A 481 1.88 26.48 -6.30
N GLY A 482 0.70 26.69 -5.73
CA GLY A 482 0.16 28.02 -5.46
C GLY A 482 -1.04 27.98 -4.52
N ARG A 483 -1.68 29.14 -4.34
CA ARG A 483 -2.88 29.29 -3.51
C ARG A 483 -3.96 30.08 -4.26
N THR A 484 -5.21 29.75 -4.01
CA THR A 484 -6.34 30.58 -4.41
C THR A 484 -6.33 31.88 -3.61
N VAL A 485 -6.49 33.00 -4.30
CA VAL A 485 -6.56 34.34 -3.70
C VAL A 485 -7.74 35.08 -4.29
N GLU A 486 -8.27 36.08 -3.58
CA GLU A 486 -9.29 36.96 -4.13
C GLU A 486 -8.80 37.52 -5.48
N ASN A 487 -9.59 37.30 -6.52
CA ASN A 487 -9.23 37.72 -7.86
C ASN A 487 -10.30 38.65 -8.43
N PRO A 488 -10.02 39.95 -8.59
CA PRO A 488 -11.00 40.93 -9.05
C PRO A 488 -11.46 40.67 -10.49
N ARG A 489 -10.73 39.85 -11.25
CA ARG A 489 -11.12 39.46 -12.62
C ARG A 489 -12.23 38.42 -12.64
N TYR A 490 -12.35 37.56 -11.62
CA TYR A 490 -13.19 36.36 -11.67
C TYR A 490 -14.39 36.37 -10.70
N ASP A 491 -14.61 37.45 -9.95
CA ASP A 491 -15.68 37.56 -8.92
C ASP A 491 -15.71 36.39 -7.92
N MET A 492 -14.58 35.67 -7.81
CA MET A 492 -14.35 34.54 -6.92
C MET A 492 -12.85 34.39 -6.67
N PRO A 493 -12.45 33.76 -5.55
CA PRO A 493 -11.05 33.45 -5.32
C PRO A 493 -10.57 32.38 -6.31
N ALA A 494 -9.39 32.60 -6.88
CA ALA A 494 -8.83 31.70 -7.86
C ALA A 494 -7.30 31.74 -7.84
N PHE A 495 -6.69 30.60 -8.11
CA PHE A 495 -5.30 30.53 -8.55
C PHE A 495 -5.27 30.71 -10.07
N VAL A 496 -4.44 31.62 -10.57
CA VAL A 496 -4.34 31.92 -12.01
C VAL A 496 -2.90 31.74 -12.47
N TYR A 497 -2.71 30.91 -13.49
CA TYR A 497 -1.41 30.61 -14.06
C TYR A 497 -1.40 30.86 -15.58
N PRO A 498 -0.58 31.82 -16.07
CA PRO A 498 -0.40 32.02 -17.49
C PRO A 498 0.46 30.89 -18.08
N PHE A 499 0.09 30.39 -19.25
CA PHE A 499 0.79 29.31 -19.93
C PHE A 499 0.82 29.52 -21.44
N SER A 500 2.02 29.67 -22.01
CA SER A 500 2.24 29.74 -23.45
C SER A 500 2.56 28.34 -23.97
N VAL A 501 1.78 27.84 -24.94
CA VAL A 501 1.91 26.48 -25.47
C VAL A 501 3.25 26.32 -26.21
N PRO A 502 4.20 25.52 -25.70
CA PRO A 502 5.55 25.48 -26.27
C PRO A 502 5.66 24.64 -27.54
N LYS A 503 4.72 23.72 -27.77
CA LYS A 503 4.70 22.82 -28.92
C LYS A 503 3.28 22.36 -29.26
N ALA A 504 2.99 22.14 -30.54
CA ALA A 504 1.71 21.59 -30.94
C ALA A 504 1.45 20.19 -30.34
N GLY A 505 0.20 19.89 -29.99
CA GLY A 505 -0.22 18.58 -29.50
C GLY A 505 -1.37 18.64 -28.50
N TRP A 506 -1.56 17.53 -27.79
CA TRP A 506 -2.55 17.40 -26.73
C TRP A 506 -1.92 17.73 -25.39
N TYR A 507 -2.65 18.47 -24.58
CA TYR A 507 -2.29 18.85 -23.23
C TYR A 507 -3.35 18.35 -22.26
N LEU A 508 -2.90 17.89 -21.09
CA LEU A 508 -3.75 17.67 -19.93
C LEU A 508 -3.28 18.63 -18.84
N PHE A 509 -4.19 19.48 -18.40
CA PHE A 509 -4.03 20.32 -17.23
C PHE A 509 -4.75 19.64 -16.09
N LEU A 510 -4.03 19.34 -15.02
CA LEU A 510 -4.57 18.63 -13.87
C LEU A 510 -4.22 19.40 -12.60
N ALA A 511 -5.23 19.83 -11.88
CA ALA A 511 -5.05 20.45 -10.58
C ALA A 511 -5.26 19.41 -9.48
N THR A 512 -4.68 19.65 -8.31
CA THR A 512 -5.05 18.96 -7.08
C THR A 512 -5.07 19.95 -5.93
N SER A 513 -6.13 19.93 -5.15
CA SER A 513 -6.25 20.65 -3.90
C SER A 513 -5.67 19.79 -2.76
N ARG A 514 -4.64 20.29 -2.07
CA ARG A 514 -3.91 19.51 -1.05
C ARG A 514 -4.73 19.25 0.20
N ASN A 515 -5.63 20.16 0.53
CA ASN A 515 -6.57 20.03 1.63
C ASN A 515 -7.88 19.33 1.22
N GLN A 516 -7.95 18.75 0.02
CA GLN A 516 -9.15 18.11 -0.55
C GLN A 516 -10.38 19.04 -0.68
N GLU A 517 -10.16 20.35 -0.64
CA GLU A 517 -11.23 21.30 -0.96
C GLU A 517 -11.69 21.12 -2.40
N ASN A 518 -12.99 21.26 -2.60
CA ASN A 518 -13.58 21.26 -3.93
C ASN A 518 -13.01 22.43 -4.74
N ILE A 519 -12.42 22.12 -5.90
CA ILE A 519 -11.86 23.12 -6.81
C ILE A 519 -12.31 22.83 -8.24
N ASP A 520 -12.49 23.89 -9.02
CA ASP A 520 -12.84 23.79 -10.44
C ASP A 520 -11.62 24.10 -11.31
N MET A 521 -11.70 23.85 -12.62
CA MET A 521 -10.69 24.31 -13.56
C MET A 521 -11.31 24.91 -14.81
N MET A 522 -10.76 26.05 -15.24
CA MET A 522 -11.07 26.71 -16.50
C MET A 522 -9.79 26.96 -17.29
N LEU A 523 -9.83 26.70 -18.59
CA LEU A 523 -8.79 27.13 -19.53
C LEU A 523 -9.34 28.25 -20.40
N ILE A 524 -8.69 29.41 -20.35
CA ILE A 524 -9.07 30.59 -21.13
C ILE A 524 -7.96 30.90 -22.12
N GLU A 525 -8.26 30.85 -23.41
CA GLU A 525 -7.33 31.21 -24.48
C GLU A 525 -7.45 32.70 -24.81
N ASP A 526 -6.33 33.43 -24.74
CA ASP A 526 -6.27 34.84 -25.10
C ASP A 526 -6.15 34.98 -26.63
N THR A 527 -7.27 35.24 -27.31
CA THR A 527 -7.32 35.41 -28.78
C THR A 527 -7.36 36.87 -29.20
N ALA A 528 -7.09 37.15 -30.48
CA ALA A 528 -7.24 38.49 -31.05
C ALA A 528 -8.66 39.08 -30.94
N LYS A 529 -9.70 38.24 -30.73
CA LYS A 529 -11.09 38.67 -30.54
C LYS A 529 -11.47 38.80 -29.07
N GLY A 530 -10.52 38.57 -28.16
CA GLY A 530 -10.73 38.54 -26.72
C GLY A 530 -10.53 37.15 -26.11
N PRO A 531 -10.63 37.03 -24.77
CA PRO A 531 -10.51 35.76 -24.06
C PRO A 531 -11.64 34.80 -24.44
N LYS A 532 -11.30 33.53 -24.64
CA LYS A 532 -12.24 32.46 -25.02
C LYS A 532 -12.07 31.28 -24.06
N LEU A 533 -13.16 30.84 -23.43
CA LEU A 533 -13.16 29.59 -22.66
C LEU A 533 -12.97 28.41 -23.63
N VAL A 534 -11.89 27.65 -23.45
CA VAL A 534 -11.51 26.50 -24.30
C VAL A 534 -11.58 25.17 -23.58
N GLY A 535 -11.75 25.18 -22.26
CA GLY A 535 -12.01 23.98 -21.48
C GLY A 535 -12.50 24.32 -20.08
N LEU A 536 -13.27 23.41 -19.50
CA LEU A 536 -13.97 23.60 -18.24
C LEU A 536 -14.17 22.23 -17.57
N ASP A 537 -13.83 22.16 -16.30
CA ASP A 537 -14.22 21.08 -15.39
C ASP A 537 -14.82 21.71 -14.12
N THR A 538 -16.06 21.35 -13.83
CA THR A 538 -16.83 21.80 -12.65
C THR A 538 -17.36 20.60 -11.87
N SER A 539 -16.70 19.45 -12.03
CA SER A 539 -17.05 18.26 -11.27
C SER A 539 -16.80 18.54 -9.80
N PRO A 540 -17.68 18.09 -8.89
CA PRO A 540 -17.50 18.33 -7.46
C PRO A 540 -16.40 17.40 -6.91
N ASP A 541 -15.15 17.72 -7.24
CA ASP A 541 -13.96 17.01 -6.81
C ASP A 541 -12.81 17.98 -6.44
N HIS A 542 -11.70 17.40 -6.01
CA HIS A 542 -10.52 18.13 -5.56
C HIS A 542 -9.34 17.97 -6.54
N TYR A 543 -9.60 17.45 -7.76
CA TYR A 543 -8.57 17.13 -8.75
C TYR A 543 -8.99 17.37 -10.22
N PRO A 544 -9.59 18.52 -10.56
CA PRO A 544 -10.20 18.74 -11.87
C PRO A 544 -9.16 18.64 -12.99
N GLY A 545 -9.61 18.10 -14.13
CA GLY A 545 -8.78 17.81 -15.29
C GLY A 545 -9.37 18.39 -16.57
N VAL A 546 -8.59 19.20 -17.29
CA VAL A 546 -9.00 19.78 -18.57
C VAL A 546 -8.02 19.42 -19.67
N GLU A 547 -8.56 18.82 -20.73
CA GLU A 547 -7.81 18.51 -21.95
C GLU A 547 -7.84 19.69 -22.94
N PHE A 548 -6.74 19.90 -23.66
CA PHE A 548 -6.64 20.94 -24.67
C PHE A 548 -5.76 20.52 -25.86
N ALA A 549 -6.26 20.71 -27.08
CA ALA A 549 -5.46 20.60 -28.30
C ALA A 549 -4.90 21.98 -28.65
N GLY A 550 -3.60 22.17 -28.44
CA GLY A 550 -2.92 23.45 -28.65
C GLY A 550 -2.01 23.47 -29.86
N GLU A 551 -1.88 24.64 -30.49
CA GLU A 551 -0.79 24.95 -31.42
C GLU A 551 0.32 25.71 -30.69
N THR A 552 1.53 25.71 -31.25
CA THR A 552 2.66 26.43 -30.65
C THR A 552 2.35 27.94 -30.61
N GLY A 553 2.50 28.55 -29.43
CA GLY A 553 2.29 29.98 -29.24
C GLY A 553 0.87 30.38 -28.86
N ASN A 554 -0.06 29.43 -28.70
CA ASN A 554 -1.34 29.73 -28.04
C ASN A 554 -1.07 30.19 -26.61
N GLU A 555 -1.68 31.31 -26.21
CA GLU A 555 -1.57 31.88 -24.87
C GLU A 555 -2.81 31.51 -24.06
N LEU A 556 -2.59 30.80 -22.94
CA LEU A 556 -3.65 30.33 -22.06
C LEU A 556 -3.55 30.97 -20.68
N GLN A 557 -4.70 31.12 -20.03
CA GLN A 557 -4.82 31.32 -18.59
C GLN A 557 -5.48 30.09 -18.01
N VAL A 558 -4.74 29.38 -17.16
CA VAL A 558 -5.29 28.31 -16.32
C VAL A 558 -5.85 28.97 -15.08
N VAL A 559 -7.16 28.86 -14.87
CA VAL A 559 -7.86 29.44 -13.73
C VAL A 559 -8.41 28.30 -12.90
N ILE A 560 -8.04 28.25 -11.63
CA ILE A 560 -8.48 27.22 -10.68
C ILE A 560 -9.24 27.93 -9.56
N PRO A 561 -10.58 28.04 -9.67
CA PRO A 561 -11.42 28.57 -8.60
C PRO A 561 -11.40 27.66 -7.37
N GLY A 562 -11.55 28.28 -6.20
CA GLY A 562 -11.71 27.55 -4.93
C GLY A 562 -11.88 28.50 -3.75
N PRO A 563 -12.14 27.98 -2.53
CA PRO A 563 -12.14 28.78 -1.31
C PRO A 563 -10.85 29.60 -1.16
N VAL A 564 -10.88 30.76 -0.51
CA VAL A 564 -9.66 31.57 -0.29
C VAL A 564 -8.63 30.76 0.51
N GLY A 565 -7.38 30.73 0.03
CA GLY A 565 -6.27 30.09 0.73
C GLY A 565 -6.12 28.59 0.47
N THR A 566 -6.96 28.00 -0.37
CA THR A 566 -6.80 26.60 -0.84
C THR A 566 -5.43 26.41 -1.49
N ASP A 567 -4.67 25.45 -0.97
CA ASP A 567 -3.37 25.03 -1.50
C ASP A 567 -3.55 24.17 -2.76
N VAL A 568 -3.12 24.69 -3.91
CA VAL A 568 -3.32 24.08 -5.22
C VAL A 568 -1.97 23.66 -5.81
N ARG A 569 -1.95 22.47 -6.42
CA ARG A 569 -0.86 22.03 -7.30
C ARG A 569 -1.39 21.79 -8.70
N LEU A 570 -0.86 22.53 -9.67
CA LEU A 570 -1.14 22.36 -11.09
C LEU A 570 -0.02 21.55 -11.75
N ARG A 571 -0.38 20.50 -12.49
CA ARG A 571 0.51 19.72 -13.35
C ARG A 571 0.02 19.80 -14.79
N ILE A 572 0.96 19.99 -15.72
CA ILE A 572 0.67 20.10 -17.15
C ILE A 572 1.43 18.98 -17.86
N TYR A 573 0.73 18.19 -18.66
CA TYR A 573 1.30 17.10 -19.44
C TYR A 573 1.15 17.39 -20.93
N HIS A 574 2.04 16.83 -21.75
CA HIS A 574 2.00 16.99 -23.20
C HIS A 574 2.16 15.65 -23.92
N LEU A 575 1.30 15.42 -24.90
CA LEU A 575 1.41 14.36 -25.88
C LEU A 575 1.53 14.97 -27.29
N PRO A 576 2.57 14.62 -28.06
CA PRO A 576 2.66 15.06 -29.45
C PRO A 576 1.48 14.48 -30.24
N SER A 577 0.86 15.32 -31.07
CA SER A 577 -0.13 14.86 -32.04
C SER A 577 0.50 13.77 -32.90
N GLY A 578 -0.07 12.57 -32.88
CA GLY A 578 0.33 11.55 -33.83
C GLY A 578 0.08 12.10 -35.23
N ARG A 579 1.10 12.14 -36.09
CA ARG A 579 0.83 12.23 -37.53
C ARG A 579 -0.03 11.01 -37.86
N LYS A 580 -1.31 11.25 -38.18
CA LYS A 580 -2.09 10.24 -38.92
C LYS A 580 -1.42 9.97 -40.26
#